data_AF-C5LYY0-F1
#
_entry.id   AF-C5LYY0-F1
#
_cell.length_a   1.000
_cell.length_b   1.000
_cell.length_c   1.000
_cell.angle_alpha   90.00
_cell.angle_beta   90.00
_cell.angle_gamma   90.00
#
_symmetry.space_group_name_H-M   'P 1'
#
loop_
_entity.id
_entity.type
_entity.pdbx_description
1 polymer ?
#
loop_
_entity_poly.entity_id
_entity_poly.type
_entity_poly.pdbx_seq_one_letter_code
_entity_poly.pdbx_strand_id
1 'polypeptide(L)'
;MTTSVISSLYRPKGAKYECELCGKEAKIRCNECPTYYCCPEHFDHDWRGIRELIAKDTTLLRERTQALGSVEDKERGEAELLNIKEEVRHICSETAKGFLIREECFLAIPGALQALKLTTELFGATSTELVDSYLLLAECNLGIGKLNVAEEFLGLAKWIILKNPDAGNRPVLISALHRNFGRLYVAQDKHVEALRSFAEDTYQTSSCFGPEDPRTAVAYFHMGKVFHITGERTKADSFFTTVICIYARWFEKRIDTDGWLPEVTQLV
;
A
#
# COMPACT_ATOMS: atom_id res chain seq x y z
N MET A 1 -5.73 25.01 7.92
CA MET A 1 -4.49 24.81 7.12
C MET A 1 -4.57 25.65 5.87
N THR A 2 -3.46 26.26 5.42
CA THR A 2 -3.48 27.25 4.33
C THR A 2 -2.47 26.91 3.22
N THR A 3 -2.81 27.31 1.99
CA THR A 3 -1.95 27.18 0.82
C THR A 3 -1.74 28.54 0.18
N SER A 4 -0.59 28.74 -0.46
CA SER A 4 -0.29 29.94 -1.25
C SER A 4 -0.11 29.62 -2.72
N VAL A 5 -0.56 30.50 -3.61
CA VAL A 5 -0.34 30.36 -5.05
C VAL A 5 1.14 30.59 -5.37
N ILE A 6 1.72 29.72 -6.19
CA ILE A 6 3.10 29.85 -6.65
C ILE A 6 3.12 30.89 -7.78
N SER A 7 3.70 32.06 -7.52
CA SER A 7 3.87 33.07 -8.56
C SER A 7 4.91 32.63 -9.59
N SER A 8 4.50 32.56 -10.86
CA SER A 8 5.38 32.26 -11.99
C SER A 8 6.59 33.20 -12.10
N LEU A 9 6.49 34.41 -11.55
CA LEU A 9 7.54 35.44 -11.61
C LEU A 9 8.65 35.23 -10.58
N TYR A 10 8.41 34.42 -9.54
CA TYR A 10 9.35 34.21 -8.43
C TYR A 10 10.01 32.82 -8.46
N ARG A 11 9.89 32.08 -9.57
CA ARG A 11 10.55 30.77 -9.69
C ARG A 11 12.06 30.97 -9.87
N PRO A 12 12.91 30.39 -9.00
CA PRO A 12 14.34 30.33 -9.27
C PRO A 12 14.57 29.69 -10.64
N LYS A 13 15.50 30.23 -11.44
CA LYS A 13 15.81 29.67 -12.76
C LYS A 13 16.15 28.18 -12.63
N GLY A 14 15.34 27.32 -13.26
CA GLY A 14 15.52 25.87 -13.27
C GLY A 14 14.73 25.08 -12.21
N ALA A 15 14.04 25.73 -11.27
CA ALA A 15 13.24 25.02 -10.27
C ALA A 15 11.93 24.49 -10.90
N LYS A 16 11.75 23.17 -10.90
CA LYS A 16 10.49 22.49 -11.23
C LYS A 16 9.81 22.06 -9.94
N TYR A 17 8.66 22.66 -9.64
CA TYR A 17 7.80 22.25 -8.54
C TYR A 17 6.74 21.30 -9.09
N GLU A 18 6.73 20.08 -8.60
CA GLU A 18 5.83 19.01 -9.04
C GLU A 18 4.86 18.64 -7.91
N CYS A 19 3.67 18.23 -8.29
CA CYS A 19 2.64 17.83 -7.35
C CYS A 19 3.03 16.52 -6.66
N GLU A 20 3.02 16.50 -5.32
CA GLU A 20 3.38 15.32 -4.52
C GLU A 20 2.55 14.07 -4.87
N LEU A 21 1.32 14.22 -5.39
CA LEU A 21 0.43 13.09 -5.69
C LEU A 21 0.44 12.63 -7.15
N CYS A 22 0.80 13.48 -8.11
CA CYS A 22 0.63 13.15 -9.53
C CYS A 22 1.80 13.57 -10.44
N GLY A 23 2.84 14.21 -9.90
CA GLY A 23 4.01 14.67 -10.66
C GLY A 23 3.75 15.82 -11.64
N LYS A 24 2.51 16.27 -11.82
CA LYS A 24 2.19 17.42 -12.69
C LYS A 24 2.73 18.73 -12.09
N GLU A 25 2.88 19.74 -12.94
CA GLU A 25 3.32 21.07 -12.50
C GLU A 25 2.45 21.62 -11.35
N ALA A 26 3.12 22.04 -10.28
CA ALA A 26 2.48 22.60 -9.11
C ALA A 26 2.09 24.07 -9.30
N LYS A 27 0.91 24.42 -8.78
CA LYS A 27 0.33 25.77 -8.79
C LYS A 27 0.20 26.36 -7.39
N ILE A 28 0.16 25.51 -6.37
CA ILE A 28 0.03 25.90 -4.97
C ILE A 28 1.12 25.22 -4.14
N ARG A 29 1.52 25.89 -3.05
CA ARG A 29 2.44 25.34 -2.05
C ARG A 29 1.75 25.26 -0.68
N CYS A 30 2.15 24.28 0.12
CA CYS A 30 1.80 24.25 1.53
C CYS A 30 2.50 25.39 2.28
N ASN A 31 1.83 25.97 3.28
CA ASN A 31 2.43 26.97 4.15
C ASN A 31 3.09 26.37 5.41
N GLU A 32 2.81 25.10 5.73
CA GLU A 32 3.32 24.41 6.93
C GLU A 32 4.58 23.58 6.68
N CYS A 33 4.78 23.08 5.46
CA CYS A 33 5.96 22.27 5.13
C CYS A 33 6.36 22.38 3.65
N PRO A 34 7.56 21.87 3.31
CA PRO A 34 8.15 21.61 2.01
C PRO A 34 7.38 21.53 0.68
N THR A 35 6.07 21.33 0.66
CA THR A 35 5.36 20.55 -0.38
C THR A 35 4.55 21.36 -1.38
N TYR A 36 4.30 20.76 -2.54
CA TYR A 36 3.71 21.44 -3.70
C TYR A 36 2.60 20.61 -4.35
N TYR A 37 1.56 21.28 -4.86
CA TYR A 37 0.38 20.62 -5.43
C TYR A 37 -0.12 21.33 -6.69
N CYS A 38 -0.73 20.58 -7.60
CA CYS A 38 -1.32 21.14 -8.82
C CYS A 38 -2.70 21.78 -8.60
N CYS A 39 -3.42 21.38 -7.55
CA CYS A 39 -4.77 21.87 -7.22
C CYS A 39 -5.10 21.68 -5.72
N PRO A 40 -6.10 22.40 -5.18
CA PRO A 40 -6.49 22.31 -3.77
C PRO A 40 -6.96 20.92 -3.35
N GLU A 41 -7.58 20.14 -4.23
CA GLU A 41 -8.07 18.79 -3.94
C GLU A 41 -6.91 17.84 -3.63
N HIS A 42 -5.82 17.92 -4.41
CA HIS A 42 -4.62 17.11 -4.14
C HIS A 42 -3.94 17.52 -2.83
N PHE A 43 -3.98 18.80 -2.48
CA PHE A 43 -3.51 19.26 -1.18
C PHE A 43 -4.38 18.70 -0.04
N ASP A 44 -5.72 18.77 -0.16
CA ASP A 44 -6.64 18.25 0.86
C ASP A 44 -6.44 16.75 1.09
N HIS A 45 -6.36 15.98 0.00
CA HIS A 45 -6.13 14.54 0.08
C HIS A 45 -4.78 14.21 0.73
N ASP A 46 -3.68 14.85 0.31
CA ASP A 46 -2.37 14.64 0.93
C ASP A 46 -2.36 15.07 2.39
N TRP A 47 -2.99 16.20 2.72
CA TRP A 47 -3.05 16.72 4.09
C TRP A 47 -3.71 15.74 5.04
N ARG A 48 -4.95 15.35 4.73
CA ARG A 48 -5.76 14.45 5.54
C ARG A 48 -5.27 13.01 5.48
N GLY A 49 -4.65 12.61 4.38
CA GLY A 49 -4.17 11.25 4.17
C GLY A 49 -2.87 10.96 4.90
N ILE A 50 -1.91 11.90 4.93
CA ILE A 50 -0.63 11.65 5.59
C ILE A 50 0.11 12.90 6.05
N ARG A 51 0.01 14.03 5.33
CA ARG A 51 0.92 15.16 5.53
C ARG A 51 0.79 15.79 6.91
N GLU A 52 -0.42 15.82 7.47
CA GLU A 52 -0.64 16.31 8.84
C GLU A 52 0.24 15.58 9.85
N LEU A 53 0.44 14.28 9.68
CA LEU A 53 1.24 13.44 10.57
C LEU A 53 2.75 13.65 10.39
N ILE A 54 3.19 13.92 9.15
CA ILE A 54 4.63 13.88 8.79
C ILE A 54 5.20 15.24 8.37
N ALA A 55 4.47 16.34 8.53
CA ALA A 55 4.88 17.67 8.04
C ALA A 55 6.23 18.13 8.61
N LYS A 56 6.47 17.88 9.90
CA LYS A 56 7.73 18.23 10.58
C LYS A 56 8.88 17.41 10.02
N ASP A 57 8.70 16.09 9.92
CA ASP A 57 9.73 15.19 9.36
C ASP A 57 10.01 15.50 7.90
N THR A 58 8.97 15.84 7.12
CA THR A 58 9.09 16.28 5.72
C THR A 58 10.00 17.51 5.61
N THR A 59 9.87 18.45 6.54
CA THR A 59 10.70 19.67 6.58
C THR A 59 12.14 19.30 6.90
N LEU A 60 12.36 18.51 7.96
CA LEU A 60 13.70 18.04 8.35
C LEU A 60 14.42 17.28 7.23
N LEU A 61 13.71 16.36 6.55
CA LEU A 61 14.24 15.57 5.44
C LEU A 61 14.66 16.45 4.25
N ARG A 62 13.88 17.49 3.92
CA ARG A 62 14.20 18.41 2.80
C ARG A 62 15.34 19.38 3.14
N GLU A 63 15.41 19.89 4.36
CA GLU A 63 16.43 20.84 4.79
C GLU A 63 17.81 20.20 4.97
N ARG A 64 17.89 19.03 5.64
CA ARG A 64 19.17 18.36 5.89
C ARG A 64 19.84 17.82 4.64
N THR A 65 19.07 17.51 3.60
CA THR A 65 19.61 17.13 2.29
C THR A 65 20.44 18.26 1.65
N GLN A 66 20.32 19.50 2.14
CA GLN A 66 21.01 20.69 1.60
C GLN A 66 22.18 21.20 2.48
N ALA A 67 22.45 20.58 3.62
CA ALA A 67 23.45 21.07 4.58
C ALA A 67 24.90 20.67 4.20
N LEU A 68 25.85 21.60 4.38
CA LEU A 68 27.30 21.39 4.25
C LEU A 68 27.92 21.25 5.65
N GLY A 69 28.61 20.15 5.94
CA GLY A 69 29.24 19.87 7.24
C GLY A 69 30.56 19.10 7.14
N SER A 70 31.20 18.84 8.29
CA SER A 70 32.40 17.98 8.39
C SER A 70 32.07 16.52 8.06
N VAL A 71 33.08 15.65 7.90
CA VAL A 71 32.85 14.23 7.54
C VAL A 71 32.09 13.49 8.65
N GLU A 72 32.47 13.67 9.92
CA GLU A 72 31.79 13.04 11.06
C GLU A 72 30.37 13.59 11.28
N ASP A 73 30.15 14.90 11.05
CA ASP A 73 28.81 15.49 11.10
C ASP A 73 27.92 15.00 9.97
N LYS A 74 28.51 14.71 8.80
CA LYS A 74 27.80 14.08 7.67
C LYS A 74 27.42 12.65 7.98
N GLU A 75 28.33 11.82 8.50
CA GLU A 75 28.04 10.43 8.84
C GLU A 75 26.96 10.31 9.93
N ARG A 76 27.05 11.11 11.00
CA ARG A 76 26.01 11.17 12.04
C ARG A 76 24.68 11.68 11.46
N GLY A 77 24.73 12.71 10.62
CA GLY A 77 23.56 13.26 9.94
C GLY A 77 22.88 12.25 9.01
N GLU A 78 23.66 11.43 8.30
CA GLU A 78 23.17 10.38 7.40
C GLU A 78 22.48 9.25 8.18
N ALA A 79 23.05 8.80 9.30
CA ALA A 79 22.43 7.80 10.16
C ALA A 79 21.10 8.29 10.76
N GLU A 80 21.05 9.53 11.24
CA GLU A 80 19.81 10.15 11.75
C GLU A 80 18.75 10.29 10.64
N LEU A 81 19.16 10.68 9.43
CA LEU A 81 18.26 10.77 8.28
C LEU A 81 17.71 9.40 7.88
N LEU A 82 18.53 8.35 7.94
CA LEU A 82 18.09 6.99 7.67
C LEU A 82 16.97 6.60 8.65
N ASN A 83 17.17 6.82 9.94
CA ASN A 83 16.17 6.50 10.97
C ASN A 83 14.85 7.25 10.75
N ILE A 84 14.91 8.56 10.47
CA ILE A 84 13.71 9.36 10.18
C ILE A 84 13.00 8.82 8.93
N LYS A 85 13.73 8.47 7.87
CA LYS A 85 13.12 7.89 6.67
C LYS A 85 12.43 6.56 6.96
N GLU A 86 13.00 5.71 7.80
CA GLU A 86 12.39 4.43 8.18
C GLU A 86 11.12 4.62 9.02
N GLU A 87 11.15 5.52 10.01
CA GLU A 87 10.00 5.87 10.83
C GLU A 87 8.86 6.46 9.98
N VAL A 88 9.17 7.45 9.15
CA VAL A 88 8.18 8.08 8.27
C VAL A 88 7.63 7.06 7.27
N ARG A 89 8.48 6.20 6.68
CA ARG A 89 8.04 5.10 5.79
C ARG A 89 7.02 4.21 6.51
N HIS A 90 7.31 3.82 7.75
CA HIS A 90 6.42 2.98 8.55
C HIS A 90 5.09 3.67 8.83
N ILE A 91 5.11 4.93 9.30
CA ILE A 91 3.90 5.73 9.54
C ILE A 91 3.04 5.85 8.27
N CYS A 92 3.68 6.11 7.14
CA CYS A 92 3.01 6.23 5.84
C CYS A 92 2.31 4.93 5.43
N SER A 93 3.00 3.80 5.53
CA SER A 93 2.45 2.48 5.20
C SER A 93 1.27 2.11 6.11
N GLU A 94 1.42 2.25 7.43
CA GLU A 94 0.37 1.87 8.39
C GLU A 94 -0.85 2.78 8.30
N THR A 95 -0.64 4.08 8.11
CA THR A 95 -1.75 5.04 7.93
C THR A 95 -2.53 4.72 6.65
N ALA A 96 -1.85 4.43 5.55
CA ALA A 96 -2.48 4.08 4.30
C ALA A 96 -3.26 2.75 4.37
N LYS A 97 -2.72 1.72 5.03
CA LYS A 97 -3.45 0.48 5.34
C LYS A 97 -4.70 0.78 6.17
N GLY A 98 -4.57 1.60 7.21
CA GLY A 98 -5.70 2.01 8.04
C GLY A 98 -6.83 2.69 7.25
N PHE A 99 -6.51 3.52 6.26
CA PHE A 99 -7.51 4.11 5.36
C PHE A 99 -8.13 3.09 4.40
N LEU A 100 -7.36 2.11 3.91
CA LEU A 100 -7.91 1.03 3.08
C LEU A 100 -8.95 0.18 3.82
N ILE A 101 -8.70 -0.13 5.09
CA ILE A 101 -9.64 -0.89 5.92
C ILE A 101 -10.99 -0.15 6.06
N ARG A 102 -10.96 1.19 6.04
CA ARG A 102 -12.14 2.05 6.10
C ARG A 102 -12.75 2.34 4.71
N GLU A 103 -12.21 1.74 3.66
CA GLU A 103 -12.57 1.99 2.25
C GLU A 103 -12.37 3.46 1.80
N GLU A 104 -11.59 4.24 2.55
CA GLU A 104 -11.25 5.64 2.25
C GLU A 104 -10.02 5.71 1.33
N CYS A 105 -10.10 5.02 0.18
CA CYS A 105 -8.94 4.78 -0.68
C CYS A 105 -8.25 6.04 -1.20
N PHE A 106 -8.98 7.16 -1.37
CA PHE A 106 -8.41 8.44 -1.78
C PHE A 106 -7.46 9.05 -0.71
N LEU A 107 -7.69 8.77 0.58
CA LEU A 107 -6.82 9.19 1.68
C LEU A 107 -5.64 8.22 1.90
N ALA A 108 -5.76 6.97 1.45
CA ALA A 108 -4.68 6.00 1.51
C ALA A 108 -3.54 6.27 0.49
N ILE A 109 -3.89 6.78 -0.71
CA ILE A 109 -2.93 7.01 -1.81
C ILE A 109 -1.73 7.88 -1.40
N PRO A 110 -1.89 9.04 -0.74
CA PRO A 110 -0.76 9.87 -0.32
C PRO A 110 0.25 9.14 0.57
N GLY A 111 -0.23 8.41 1.57
CA GLY A 111 0.61 7.61 2.46
C GLY A 111 1.34 6.51 1.68
N ALA A 112 0.64 5.79 0.80
CA ALA A 112 1.23 4.74 -0.01
C ALA A 112 2.29 5.27 -1.00
N LEU A 113 2.07 6.44 -1.61
CA LEU A 113 3.05 7.10 -2.50
C LEU A 113 4.30 7.55 -1.72
N GLN A 114 4.11 8.14 -0.54
CA GLN A 114 5.21 8.59 0.31
C GLN A 114 6.03 7.39 0.85
N ALA A 115 5.36 6.31 1.23
CA ALA A 115 6.00 5.05 1.61
C ALA A 115 6.83 4.48 0.45
N LEU A 116 6.26 4.43 -0.77
CA LEU A 116 6.98 3.97 -1.96
C LEU A 116 8.25 4.81 -2.22
N LYS A 117 8.12 6.14 -2.15
CA LYS A 117 9.24 7.06 -2.36
C LYS A 117 10.38 6.80 -1.37
N LEU A 118 10.06 6.74 -0.08
CA LEU A 118 11.06 6.51 0.96
C LEU A 118 11.67 5.11 0.86
N THR A 119 10.87 4.09 0.55
CA THR A 119 11.35 2.72 0.32
C THR A 119 12.33 2.66 -0.86
N THR A 120 12.02 3.38 -1.94
CA THR A 120 12.91 3.47 -3.11
C THR A 120 14.23 4.18 -2.77
N GLU A 121 14.19 5.23 -1.96
CA GLU A 121 15.40 5.94 -1.50
C GLU A 121 16.26 5.09 -0.55
N LEU A 122 15.64 4.22 0.26
CA LEU A 122 16.33 3.42 1.28
C LEU A 122 16.95 2.14 0.71
N PHE A 123 16.25 1.47 -0.19
CA PHE A 123 16.62 0.12 -0.66
C PHE A 123 16.93 0.04 -2.16
N GLY A 124 16.64 1.11 -2.91
CA GLY A 124 16.83 1.16 -4.36
C GLY A 124 15.66 0.61 -5.16
N ALA A 125 15.60 0.95 -6.46
CA ALA A 125 14.43 0.73 -7.30
C ALA A 125 14.10 -0.74 -7.65
N THR A 126 14.97 -1.68 -7.32
CA THR A 126 14.82 -3.12 -7.65
C THR A 126 14.64 -4.02 -6.44
N SER A 127 14.56 -3.44 -5.25
CA SER A 127 14.48 -4.20 -3.99
C SER A 127 13.07 -4.75 -3.76
N THR A 128 12.99 -5.88 -3.06
CA THR A 128 11.70 -6.54 -2.77
C THR A 128 10.84 -5.79 -1.76
N GLU A 129 11.43 -4.90 -0.98
CA GLU A 129 10.78 -4.02 -0.01
C GLU A 129 9.77 -3.07 -0.69
N LEU A 130 9.94 -2.80 -2.00
CA LEU A 130 9.00 -1.97 -2.76
C LEU A 130 7.69 -2.68 -3.07
N VAL A 131 7.65 -4.01 -3.03
CA VAL A 131 6.49 -4.81 -3.43
C VAL A 131 5.26 -4.43 -2.61
N ASP A 132 5.41 -4.31 -1.29
CA ASP A 132 4.29 -3.96 -0.40
C ASP A 132 3.69 -2.59 -0.73
N SER A 133 4.54 -1.60 -1.04
CA SER A 133 4.08 -0.27 -1.43
C SER A 133 3.35 -0.28 -2.78
N TYR A 134 3.83 -1.07 -3.74
CA TYR A 134 3.14 -1.24 -5.03
C TYR A 134 1.80 -1.96 -4.89
N LEU A 135 1.74 -3.02 -4.08
CA LEU A 135 0.48 -3.73 -3.80
C LEU A 135 -0.51 -2.78 -3.12
N LEU A 136 -0.08 -2.02 -2.12
CA LEU A 136 -0.90 -1.04 -1.43
C LEU A 136 -1.48 0.02 -2.39
N LEU A 137 -0.65 0.55 -3.30
CA LEU A 137 -1.10 1.49 -4.34
C LEU A 137 -2.08 0.85 -5.32
N ALA A 138 -1.84 -0.41 -5.72
CA ALA A 138 -2.78 -1.14 -6.56
C ALA A 138 -4.14 -1.29 -5.88
N GLU A 139 -4.16 -1.63 -4.59
CA GLU A 139 -5.38 -1.77 -3.80
C GLU A 139 -6.16 -0.47 -3.68
N CYS A 140 -5.47 0.63 -3.40
CA CYS A 140 -6.09 1.95 -3.39
C CYS A 140 -6.74 2.28 -4.73
N ASN A 141 -6.05 2.01 -5.84
CA ASN A 141 -6.54 2.30 -7.18
C ASN A 141 -7.69 1.38 -7.61
N LEU A 142 -7.69 0.11 -7.16
CA LEU A 142 -8.85 -0.79 -7.31
C LEU A 142 -10.07 -0.25 -6.57
N GLY A 143 -9.90 0.20 -5.33
CA GLY A 143 -11.01 0.73 -4.51
C GLY A 143 -11.67 1.98 -5.10
N ILE A 144 -10.92 2.83 -5.82
CA ILE A 144 -11.47 3.99 -6.54
C ILE A 144 -11.81 3.71 -8.02
N GLY A 145 -11.73 2.47 -8.48
CA GLY A 145 -12.08 2.08 -9.85
C GLY A 145 -11.06 2.48 -10.94
N LYS A 146 -9.85 2.92 -10.57
CA LYS A 146 -8.76 3.22 -11.53
C LYS A 146 -8.01 1.96 -11.94
N LEU A 147 -8.69 1.08 -12.67
CA LEU A 147 -8.20 -0.26 -12.99
C LEU A 147 -6.87 -0.26 -13.75
N ASN A 148 -6.68 0.65 -14.71
CA ASN A 148 -5.42 0.74 -15.47
C ASN A 148 -4.23 1.09 -14.57
N VAL A 149 -4.41 2.01 -13.62
CA VAL A 149 -3.34 2.41 -12.69
C VAL A 149 -3.04 1.28 -11.71
N ALA A 150 -4.07 0.55 -11.25
CA ALA A 150 -3.86 -0.63 -10.44
C ALA A 150 -3.06 -1.71 -11.19
N GLU A 151 -3.39 -1.95 -12.46
CA GLU A 151 -2.69 -2.91 -13.31
C GLU A 151 -1.20 -2.55 -13.50
N GLU A 152 -0.88 -1.26 -13.68
CA GLU A 152 0.50 -0.77 -13.76
C GLU A 152 1.29 -1.11 -12.48
N PHE A 153 0.74 -0.79 -11.30
CA PHE A 153 1.40 -1.09 -10.03
C PHE A 153 1.55 -2.59 -9.76
N LEU A 154 0.54 -3.40 -10.13
CA LEU A 154 0.66 -4.86 -10.05
C LEU A 154 1.73 -5.41 -11.01
N GLY A 155 1.87 -4.80 -12.19
CA GLY A 155 2.95 -5.11 -13.13
C GLY A 155 4.33 -4.84 -12.52
N LEU A 156 4.51 -3.70 -11.84
CA LEU A 156 5.75 -3.34 -11.16
C LEU A 156 6.07 -4.30 -10.00
N ALA A 157 5.09 -4.60 -9.15
CA ALA A 157 5.24 -5.58 -8.07
C ALA A 157 5.65 -6.96 -8.62
N LYS A 158 4.96 -7.44 -9.66
CA LYS A 158 5.28 -8.70 -10.33
C LYS A 158 6.70 -8.71 -10.89
N TRP A 159 7.13 -7.62 -11.53
CA TRP A 159 8.47 -7.51 -12.09
C TRP A 159 9.54 -7.65 -11.02
N ILE A 160 9.39 -6.98 -9.87
CA ILE A 160 10.33 -7.08 -8.75
C ILE A 160 10.40 -8.50 -8.18
N ILE A 161 9.25 -9.16 -7.98
CA ILE A 161 9.21 -10.55 -7.48
C ILE A 161 9.91 -11.51 -8.45
N LEU A 162 9.73 -11.33 -9.76
CA LEU A 162 10.38 -12.16 -10.77
C LEU A 162 11.89 -11.90 -10.85
N LYS A 163 12.34 -10.68 -10.57
CA LYS A 163 13.76 -10.32 -10.56
C LYS A 163 14.51 -10.81 -9.33
N ASN A 164 13.81 -11.11 -8.24
CA ASN A 164 14.39 -11.53 -6.97
C ASN A 164 13.84 -12.91 -6.55
N PRO A 165 14.25 -14.01 -7.22
CA PRO A 165 13.70 -15.34 -6.97
C PRO A 165 14.05 -15.90 -5.58
N ASP A 166 15.15 -15.45 -4.98
CA ASP A 166 15.69 -15.98 -3.71
C ASP A 166 15.17 -15.24 -2.46
N ALA A 167 14.19 -14.34 -2.62
CA ALA A 167 13.65 -13.57 -1.50
C ALA A 167 12.85 -14.46 -0.52
N GLY A 168 13.18 -14.42 0.77
CA GLY A 168 12.58 -15.30 1.79
C GLY A 168 11.06 -15.14 1.97
N ASN A 169 10.51 -13.95 1.75
CA ASN A 169 9.08 -13.66 1.88
C ASN A 169 8.29 -13.93 0.59
N ARG A 170 8.90 -14.55 -0.42
CA ARG A 170 8.34 -14.69 -1.77
C ARG A 170 6.93 -15.29 -1.84
N PRO A 171 6.59 -16.39 -1.14
CA PRO A 171 5.23 -16.94 -1.21
C PRO A 171 4.14 -15.96 -0.73
N VAL A 172 4.41 -15.21 0.35
CA VAL A 172 3.47 -14.21 0.89
C VAL A 172 3.28 -13.07 -0.11
N LEU A 173 4.36 -12.60 -0.72
CA LEU A 173 4.31 -11.56 -1.75
C LEU A 173 3.56 -12.02 -3.01
N ILE A 174 3.78 -13.26 -3.45
CA ILE A 174 3.08 -13.85 -4.61
C ILE A 174 1.59 -14.02 -4.30
N SER A 175 1.24 -14.49 -3.12
CA SER A 175 -0.15 -14.56 -2.66
C SER A 175 -0.85 -13.21 -2.78
N ALA A 176 -0.29 -12.17 -2.17
CA ALA A 176 -0.88 -10.83 -2.19
C ALA A 176 -0.95 -10.24 -3.60
N LEU A 177 0.05 -10.50 -4.44
CA LEU A 177 0.04 -10.12 -5.86
C LEU A 177 -1.12 -10.80 -6.61
N HIS A 178 -1.26 -12.11 -6.48
CA HIS A 178 -2.30 -12.88 -7.16
C HIS A 178 -3.70 -12.56 -6.65
N ARG A 179 -3.86 -12.26 -5.36
CA ARG A 179 -5.10 -11.73 -4.80
C ARG A 179 -5.53 -10.45 -5.49
N ASN A 180 -4.59 -9.52 -5.66
CA ASN A 180 -4.91 -8.22 -6.28
C ASN A 180 -5.12 -8.31 -7.79
N PHE A 181 -4.39 -9.18 -8.51
CA PHE A 181 -4.75 -9.51 -9.90
C PHE A 181 -6.14 -10.15 -9.99
N GLY A 182 -6.49 -11.04 -9.06
CA GLY A 182 -7.83 -11.63 -9.01
C GLY A 182 -8.92 -10.56 -8.86
N ARG A 183 -8.73 -9.61 -7.93
CA ARG A 183 -9.65 -8.47 -7.74
C ARG A 183 -9.73 -7.57 -8.98
N LEU A 184 -8.60 -7.27 -9.61
CA LEU A 184 -8.54 -6.53 -10.87
C LEU A 184 -9.36 -7.23 -11.97
N TYR A 185 -9.17 -8.53 -12.14
CA TYR A 185 -9.88 -9.30 -13.15
C TYR A 185 -11.38 -9.41 -12.87
N VAL A 186 -11.80 -9.50 -11.61
CA VAL A 186 -13.23 -9.38 -11.26
C VAL A 186 -13.79 -8.03 -11.69
N ALA A 187 -13.08 -6.93 -11.41
CA ALA A 187 -13.51 -5.59 -11.80
C ALA A 187 -13.50 -5.36 -13.32
N GLN A 188 -12.82 -6.23 -14.08
CA GLN A 188 -12.80 -6.25 -15.55
C GLN A 188 -13.74 -7.31 -16.16
N ASP A 189 -14.59 -7.96 -15.36
CA ASP A 189 -15.48 -9.08 -15.78
C ASP A 189 -14.73 -10.30 -16.35
N LYS A 190 -13.43 -10.44 -16.07
CA LYS A 190 -12.56 -11.56 -16.47
C LYS A 190 -12.58 -12.66 -15.41
N HIS A 191 -13.75 -13.29 -15.22
CA HIS A 191 -13.98 -14.21 -14.10
C HIS A 191 -13.11 -15.47 -14.11
N VAL A 192 -12.73 -15.98 -15.30
CA VAL A 192 -11.88 -17.18 -15.42
C VAL A 192 -10.46 -16.87 -14.97
N GLU A 193 -9.90 -15.74 -15.40
CA GLU A 193 -8.59 -15.25 -14.98
C GLU A 193 -8.56 -14.88 -13.50
N ALA A 194 -9.67 -14.33 -12.99
CA ALA A 194 -9.84 -14.08 -11.56
C ALA A 194 -9.74 -15.38 -10.75
N LEU A 195 -10.49 -16.42 -11.13
CA LEU A 195 -10.44 -17.73 -10.46
C LEU A 195 -9.05 -18.35 -10.49
N ARG A 196 -8.34 -18.28 -11.63
CA ARG A 196 -6.94 -18.75 -11.70
C ARG A 196 -6.03 -17.99 -10.75
N SER A 197 -6.21 -16.67 -10.64
CA SER A 197 -5.40 -15.84 -9.76
C SER A 197 -5.70 -16.13 -8.28
N PHE A 198 -6.96 -16.27 -7.90
CA PHE A 198 -7.32 -16.64 -6.52
C PHE A 198 -6.93 -18.08 -6.15
N ALA A 199 -6.89 -19.00 -7.12
CA ALA A 199 -6.37 -20.35 -6.91
C ALA A 199 -4.86 -20.33 -6.60
N GLU A 200 -4.10 -19.47 -7.28
CA GLU A 200 -2.68 -19.29 -6.99
C GLU A 200 -2.47 -18.63 -5.60
N ASP A 201 -3.25 -17.61 -5.25
CA ASP A 201 -3.26 -17.03 -3.89
C ASP A 201 -3.52 -18.10 -2.82
N THR A 202 -4.53 -18.95 -3.05
CA THR A 202 -4.86 -20.09 -2.18
C THR A 202 -3.70 -21.07 -2.06
N TYR A 203 -3.05 -21.42 -3.17
CA TYR A 203 -1.92 -22.34 -3.16
C TYR A 203 -0.74 -21.81 -2.32
N GLN A 204 -0.38 -20.54 -2.53
CA GLN A 204 0.74 -19.90 -1.82
C GLN A 204 0.43 -19.75 -0.32
N THR A 205 -0.75 -19.23 0.03
CA THR A 205 -1.16 -19.06 1.44
C THR A 205 -1.28 -20.38 2.18
N SER A 206 -1.92 -21.38 1.56
CA SER A 206 -2.06 -22.71 2.16
C SER A 206 -0.72 -23.42 2.34
N SER A 207 0.24 -23.19 1.44
CA SER A 207 1.59 -23.74 1.56
C SER A 207 2.40 -23.10 2.70
N CYS A 208 2.12 -21.83 3.03
CA CYS A 208 2.78 -21.12 4.13
C CYS A 208 2.15 -21.37 5.50
N PHE A 209 0.82 -21.36 5.57
CA PHE A 209 0.08 -21.29 6.83
C PHE A 209 -0.83 -22.50 7.07
N GLY A 210 -1.08 -23.28 6.03
CA GLY A 210 -2.02 -24.39 6.03
C GLY A 210 -3.37 -24.03 5.39
N PRO A 211 -4.10 -25.03 4.87
CA PRO A 211 -5.38 -24.82 4.19
C PRO A 211 -6.52 -24.35 5.12
N GLU A 212 -6.35 -24.52 6.43
CA GLU A 212 -7.33 -24.20 7.48
C GLU A 212 -6.94 -22.94 8.29
N ASP A 213 -6.00 -22.14 7.77
CA ASP A 213 -5.61 -20.86 8.39
C ASP A 213 -6.53 -19.72 7.93
N PRO A 214 -6.92 -18.77 8.80
CA PRO A 214 -7.73 -17.61 8.42
C PRO A 214 -7.16 -16.80 7.25
N ARG A 215 -5.82 -16.75 7.10
CA ARG A 215 -5.15 -16.06 5.98
C ARG A 215 -5.42 -16.74 4.64
N THR A 216 -5.53 -18.07 4.62
CA THR A 216 -5.93 -18.84 3.44
C THR A 216 -7.42 -18.66 3.14
N ALA A 217 -8.25 -18.52 4.18
CA ALA A 217 -9.70 -18.33 4.01
C ALA A 217 -10.07 -17.06 3.23
N VAL A 218 -9.22 -16.02 3.23
CA VAL A 218 -9.42 -14.82 2.40
C VAL A 218 -9.46 -15.17 0.91
N ALA A 219 -8.60 -16.08 0.43
CA ALA A 219 -8.58 -16.49 -0.97
C ALA A 219 -9.84 -17.31 -1.33
N TYR A 220 -10.28 -18.22 -0.45
CA TYR A 220 -11.55 -18.94 -0.62
C TYR A 220 -12.75 -18.02 -0.70
N PHE A 221 -12.78 -16.97 0.14
CA PHE A 221 -13.84 -15.97 0.11
C PHE A 221 -13.91 -15.26 -1.26
N HIS A 222 -12.76 -14.88 -1.81
CA HIS A 222 -12.71 -14.29 -3.14
C HIS A 222 -13.19 -15.24 -4.24
N MET A 223 -12.80 -16.53 -4.22
CA MET A 223 -13.32 -17.52 -5.16
C MET A 223 -14.85 -17.69 -5.04
N GLY A 224 -15.37 -17.75 -3.80
CA GLY A 224 -16.80 -17.79 -3.52
C GLY A 224 -17.54 -16.58 -4.09
N LYS A 225 -16.98 -15.37 -3.96
CA LYS A 225 -17.52 -14.16 -4.59
C LYS A 225 -17.59 -14.26 -6.11
N VAL A 226 -16.57 -14.81 -6.77
CA VAL A 226 -16.61 -14.99 -8.24
C VAL A 226 -17.73 -15.95 -8.63
N PHE A 227 -17.83 -17.12 -7.99
CA PHE A 227 -18.91 -18.08 -8.27
C PHE A 227 -20.31 -17.50 -7.97
N HIS A 228 -20.43 -16.63 -6.97
CA HIS A 228 -21.68 -15.94 -6.69
C HIS A 228 -22.06 -15.00 -7.84
N ILE A 229 -21.13 -14.19 -8.35
CA ILE A 229 -21.35 -13.25 -9.46
C ILE A 229 -21.66 -14.01 -10.76
N THR A 230 -21.05 -15.18 -11.00
CA THR A 230 -21.32 -16.01 -12.19
C THR A 230 -22.58 -16.88 -12.10
N GLY A 231 -23.30 -16.84 -10.96
CA GLY A 231 -24.53 -17.61 -10.75
C GLY A 231 -24.34 -19.07 -10.34
N GLU A 232 -23.09 -19.50 -10.10
CA GLU A 232 -22.74 -20.86 -9.67
C GLU A 232 -22.95 -21.04 -8.15
N ARG A 233 -24.20 -20.90 -7.71
CA ARG A 233 -24.59 -20.82 -6.30
C ARG A 233 -24.07 -21.94 -5.42
N THR A 234 -24.12 -23.19 -5.89
CA THR A 234 -23.66 -24.36 -5.12
C THR A 234 -22.16 -24.31 -4.82
N LYS A 235 -21.35 -23.82 -5.76
CA LYS A 235 -19.92 -23.62 -5.54
C LYS A 235 -19.68 -22.47 -4.57
N ALA A 236 -20.36 -21.35 -4.76
CA ALA A 236 -20.26 -20.20 -3.86
C ALA A 236 -20.58 -20.58 -2.41
N ASP A 237 -21.69 -21.29 -2.18
CA ASP A 237 -22.12 -21.74 -0.85
C ASP A 237 -21.07 -22.68 -0.21
N SER A 238 -20.44 -23.56 -0.99
CA SER A 238 -19.36 -24.44 -0.51
C SER A 238 -18.12 -23.64 -0.06
N PHE A 239 -17.69 -22.64 -0.85
CA PHE A 239 -16.58 -21.78 -0.48
C PHE A 239 -16.88 -20.94 0.76
N PHE A 240 -18.06 -20.32 0.85
CA PHE A 240 -18.44 -19.53 2.02
C PHE A 240 -18.58 -20.39 3.28
N THR A 241 -19.13 -21.60 3.17
CA THR A 241 -19.20 -22.56 4.28
C THR A 241 -17.79 -22.92 4.77
N THR A 242 -16.86 -23.15 3.86
CA THR A 242 -15.46 -23.44 4.20
C THR A 242 -14.82 -22.29 4.98
N VAL A 243 -15.01 -21.05 4.51
CA VAL A 243 -14.53 -19.85 5.21
C VAL A 243 -15.09 -19.75 6.62
N ILE A 244 -16.41 -19.92 6.78
CA ILE A 244 -17.08 -19.88 8.10
C ILE A 244 -16.51 -20.95 9.03
N CYS A 245 -16.34 -22.19 8.55
CA CYS A 245 -15.77 -23.29 9.34
C CYS A 245 -14.34 -22.99 9.81
N ILE A 246 -13.50 -22.42 8.95
CA ILE A 246 -12.12 -22.04 9.30
C ILE A 246 -12.12 -21.00 10.42
N TYR A 247 -12.87 -19.92 10.26
CA TYR A 247 -12.94 -18.86 11.28
C TYR A 247 -13.55 -19.37 12.60
N ALA A 248 -14.61 -20.19 12.55
CA ALA A 248 -15.21 -20.78 13.75
C ALA A 248 -14.20 -21.59 14.56
N ARG A 249 -13.47 -22.51 13.91
CA ARG A 249 -12.42 -23.30 14.56
C ARG A 249 -11.28 -22.45 15.10
N TRP A 250 -10.93 -21.38 14.39
CA TRP A 250 -9.87 -20.46 14.83
C TRP A 250 -10.30 -19.67 16.08
N PHE A 251 -11.55 -19.21 16.15
CA PHE A 251 -12.09 -18.54 17.34
C PHE A 251 -12.20 -19.50 18.54
N GLU A 252 -12.70 -20.72 18.35
CA GLU A 252 -12.79 -21.74 19.40
C GLU A 252 -11.42 -21.97 20.05
N LYS A 253 -10.37 -22.19 19.24
CA LYS A 253 -9.01 -22.38 19.75
C LYS A 253 -8.49 -21.19 20.56
N ARG A 254 -8.87 -19.96 20.21
CA ARG A 254 -8.43 -18.75 20.92
C ARG A 254 -9.20 -18.48 22.21
N ILE A 255 -10.49 -18.81 22.22
CA ILE A 255 -11.33 -18.70 23.42
C ILE A 255 -10.85 -19.71 24.48
N ASP A 256 -10.47 -20.91 24.05
CA ASP A 256 -9.95 -21.96 24.93
C ASP A 256 -8.55 -21.63 25.49
N THR A 257 -7.75 -20.82 24.80
CA THR A 257 -6.39 -20.47 25.25
C THR A 257 -6.32 -19.21 26.11
N ASP A 258 -7.16 -18.20 25.88
CA ASP A 258 -6.92 -16.85 26.42
C ASP A 258 -7.99 -16.29 27.36
N GLY A 259 -9.06 -17.03 27.71
CA GLY A 259 -9.99 -16.59 28.75
C GLY A 259 -10.34 -15.09 28.70
N TRP A 260 -11.05 -14.67 27.64
CA TRP A 260 -11.45 -13.29 27.30
C TRP A 260 -10.43 -12.48 26.46
N LEU A 261 -10.84 -12.08 25.24
CA LEU A 261 -10.03 -11.49 24.16
C LEU A 261 -9.73 -9.97 24.34
N PRO A 262 -8.51 -9.50 24.00
CA PRO A 262 -8.30 -8.15 23.46
C PRO A 262 -8.46 -8.09 21.94
N GLU A 263 -8.77 -6.90 21.44
CA GLU A 263 -9.33 -6.54 20.12
C GLU A 263 -8.65 -7.15 18.87
N VAL A 264 -9.49 -7.62 17.94
CA VAL A 264 -9.12 -8.11 16.61
C VAL A 264 -8.87 -6.92 15.68
N THR A 265 -7.63 -6.44 15.59
CA THR A 265 -7.25 -5.32 14.69
C THR A 265 -6.16 -5.64 13.65
N GLN A 266 -5.78 -6.91 13.46
CA GLN A 266 -4.72 -7.28 12.50
C GLN A 266 -5.10 -8.37 11.49
N LEU A 267 -6.33 -8.36 10.94
CA LEU A 267 -6.73 -9.33 9.91
C LEU A 267 -7.44 -8.72 8.69
N VAL A 268 -7.21 -7.43 8.39
CA VAL A 268 -7.64 -6.84 7.11
C VAL A 268 -6.43 -6.28 6.38
#